data_AF-A0A1I8JEI5-F1
#
_entry.id   AF-A0A1I8JEI5-F1
#
_cell.length_a   1.000
_cell.length_b   1.000
_cell.length_c   1.000
_cell.angle_alpha   90.00
_cell.angle_beta   90.00
_cell.angle_gamma   90.00
#
_symmetry.space_group_name_H-M   'P 1'
#
loop_
_entity.id
_entity.type
_entity.pdbx_description
1 polymer ?
#
loop_
_entity_poly.entity_id
_entity_poly.type
_entity_poly.pdbx_seq_one_letter_code
_entity_poly.pdbx_strand_id
1 'polypeptide(L)'
;PKLVASELLDLVCSQLMLQDRRCFGLCFQQQQQQSSLSSTASNNLCWLPRPLRVLDCEACKRSDAPVLEFRVKHFPPSLAELSDRRLSELFYLQCRQLIYNDDLLCDSDAQVFQLAALVLLAEHGDFVNNTTAIADLRQHCLFPVSLLQRHPSLEYW
;
A
#
# COMPACT_ATOMS: atom_id res chain seq x y z
N PRO A 1 -2.14 17.07 -26.22
CA PRO A 1 -2.71 15.85 -25.60
C PRO A 1 -3.75 16.20 -24.52
N LYS A 2 -4.94 15.57 -24.55
CA LYS A 2 -6.09 15.88 -23.67
C LYS A 2 -6.38 14.77 -22.63
N LEU A 3 -5.40 13.91 -22.34
CA LEU A 3 -5.59 12.77 -21.44
C LEU A 3 -6.09 13.22 -20.06
N VAL A 4 -7.22 12.65 -19.65
CA VAL A 4 -7.85 12.91 -18.34
C VAL A 4 -7.46 11.83 -17.34
N ALA A 5 -7.39 12.16 -16.05
CA ALA A 5 -7.00 11.23 -14.99
C ALA A 5 -7.89 9.99 -14.92
N SER A 6 -9.19 10.12 -15.21
CA SER A 6 -10.13 8.98 -15.35
C SER A 6 -9.74 8.04 -16.48
N GLU A 7 -9.40 8.57 -17.65
CA GLU A 7 -8.96 7.76 -18.80
C GLU A 7 -7.63 7.03 -18.51
N LEU A 8 -6.70 7.71 -17.85
CA LEU A 8 -5.44 7.09 -17.41
C LEU A 8 -5.70 5.98 -16.37
N LEU A 9 -6.58 6.23 -15.40
CA LEU A 9 -6.97 5.23 -14.41
C LEU A 9 -7.61 4.01 -15.08
N ASP A 10 -8.51 4.23 -16.05
CA ASP A 10 -9.14 3.15 -16.81
C ASP A 10 -8.14 2.34 -17.64
N LEU A 11 -7.12 3.00 -18.20
CA LEU A 11 -6.03 2.33 -18.90
C LEU A 11 -5.25 1.41 -17.95
N VAL A 12 -4.84 1.93 -16.78
CA VAL A 12 -4.11 1.15 -15.76
C VAL A 12 -4.95 -0.03 -15.28
N CYS A 13 -6.22 0.20 -14.94
CA CYS A 13 -7.14 -0.86 -14.53
C CYS A 13 -7.32 -1.93 -15.62
N SER A 14 -7.33 -1.53 -16.90
CA SER A 14 -7.47 -2.47 -18.02
C SER A 14 -6.20 -3.29 -18.23
N GLN A 15 -5.01 -2.68 -18.09
CA GLN A 15 -3.73 -3.41 -18.14
C GLN A 15 -3.63 -4.45 -17.02
N LEU A 16 -4.11 -4.09 -15.82
CA LEU A 16 -4.18 -4.99 -14.67
C LEU A 16 -5.39 -5.94 -14.70
N MET A 17 -6.23 -5.85 -15.74
CA MET A 17 -7.41 -6.69 -15.95
C MET A 17 -8.36 -6.70 -14.73
N LEU A 18 -8.59 -5.53 -14.15
CA LEU A 18 -9.43 -5.34 -12.95
C LEU A 18 -10.91 -5.16 -13.32
N GLN A 19 -11.77 -5.96 -12.68
CA GLN A 19 -13.22 -5.87 -12.88
C GLN A 19 -13.87 -4.71 -12.11
N ASP A 20 -13.51 -4.50 -10.84
CA ASP A 20 -13.99 -3.36 -10.05
C ASP A 20 -12.93 -2.26 -9.96
N ARG A 21 -13.22 -1.12 -10.58
CA ARG A 21 -12.32 0.04 -10.70
C ARG A 21 -12.64 1.15 -9.70
N ARG A 22 -13.73 1.01 -8.94
CA ARG A 22 -14.27 2.07 -8.07
C ARG A 22 -13.41 2.26 -6.83
N CYS A 23 -12.75 1.19 -6.42
CA CYS A 23 -11.86 1.16 -5.26
C CYS A 23 -10.56 1.92 -5.49
N PHE A 24 -10.16 2.19 -6.73
CA PHE A 24 -8.83 2.74 -7.04
C PHE A 24 -8.84 4.23 -7.39
N GLY A 25 -7.67 4.84 -7.24
CA GLY A 25 -7.38 6.19 -7.68
C GLY A 25 -5.90 6.35 -8.02
N LEU A 26 -5.59 7.50 -8.63
CA LEU A 26 -4.24 7.96 -8.86
C LEU A 26 -3.90 9.04 -7.83
N CYS A 27 -2.71 8.98 -7.27
CA CYS A 27 -2.18 10.00 -6.37
C CYS A 27 -0.72 10.30 -6.67
N PHE A 28 -0.17 11.31 -6.01
CA PHE A 28 1.25 11.64 -6.03
C PHE A 28 1.67 12.14 -4.66
N GLN A 29 2.96 12.06 -4.36
CA GLN A 29 3.51 12.62 -3.14
C GLN A 29 3.62 14.13 -3.24
N GLN A 30 3.00 14.83 -2.30
CA GLN A 30 3.21 16.25 -2.10
C GLN A 30 4.51 16.43 -1.30
N GLN A 31 5.46 17.14 -1.88
CA GLN A 31 6.65 17.56 -1.14
C GLN A 31 6.22 18.47 0.02
N GLN A 32 6.48 18.06 1.25
CA GLN A 32 6.16 18.86 2.43
C GLN A 32 6.86 20.22 2.33
N GLN A 33 6.08 21.30 2.36
CA GLN A 33 6.59 22.53 2.92
C GLN A 33 6.62 22.32 4.43
N GLN A 34 7.76 22.61 5.04
CA GLN A 34 8.14 22.34 6.42
C GLN A 34 7.10 22.82 7.46
N SER A 35 6.01 22.10 7.69
CA SER A 35 5.11 22.31 8.84
C SER A 35 4.00 21.26 8.90
N SER A 36 4.27 20.09 9.48
CA SER A 36 3.23 19.35 10.24
C SER A 36 3.87 18.21 11.02
N LEU A 37 3.48 18.10 12.30
CA LEU A 37 4.00 17.18 13.32
C LEU A 37 3.62 15.69 13.10
N SER A 38 3.25 15.30 11.89
CA SER A 38 2.82 13.93 11.56
C SER A 38 3.55 13.45 10.31
N SER A 39 4.59 12.66 10.53
CA SER A 39 5.45 12.07 9.50
C SER A 39 4.95 10.68 9.09
N THR A 40 3.67 10.55 8.74
CA THR A 40 3.15 9.33 8.12
C THR A 40 3.14 9.51 6.60
N ALA A 41 3.68 8.54 5.86
CA ALA A 41 3.86 8.66 4.41
C ALA A 41 2.53 8.85 3.66
N SER A 42 1.43 8.35 4.22
CA SER A 42 0.07 8.52 3.71
C SER A 42 -0.46 9.97 3.79
N ASN A 43 -0.03 10.76 4.78
CA ASN A 43 -0.51 12.13 5.00
C ASN A 43 -0.03 13.13 3.93
N ASN A 44 0.95 12.75 3.11
CA ASN A 44 1.47 13.58 2.03
C ASN A 44 0.91 13.20 0.65
N LEU A 45 -0.06 12.28 0.55
CA LEU A 45 -0.62 11.87 -0.73
C LEU A 45 -1.70 12.84 -1.22
N CYS A 46 -1.49 13.38 -2.42
CA CYS A 46 -2.48 14.20 -3.11
C CYS A 46 -3.19 13.36 -4.18
N TRP A 47 -4.50 13.17 -4.03
CA TRP A 47 -5.32 12.40 -4.97
C TRP A 47 -5.69 13.22 -6.21
N LEU A 48 -5.50 12.66 -7.40
CA LEU A 48 -5.92 13.29 -8.65
C LEU A 48 -7.46 13.21 -8.77
N PRO A 49 -8.14 14.35 -8.94
CA PRO A 49 -9.54 14.33 -9.30
C PRO A 49 -9.75 13.65 -10.66
N ARG A 50 -10.76 12.78 -10.75
CA ARG A 50 -11.09 12.04 -11.98
C ARG A 50 -11.27 12.91 -13.25
N PRO A 51 -11.88 14.11 -13.20
CA PRO A 51 -12.03 14.95 -14.39
C PRO A 51 -10.81 15.84 -14.69
N LEU A 52 -9.78 15.82 -13.85
CA LEU A 52 -8.59 16.65 -14.05
C LEU A 52 -7.76 16.11 -15.22
N ARG A 53 -7.26 16.99 -16.09
CA ARG A 53 -6.28 16.60 -17.10
C ARG A 53 -4.97 16.25 -16.41
N VAL A 54 -4.36 15.14 -16.82
CA VAL A 54 -3.15 14.62 -16.14
C VAL A 54 -2.04 15.68 -16.09
N LEU A 55 -1.80 16.37 -17.22
CA LEU A 55 -0.77 17.40 -17.33
C LEU A 55 -1.05 18.68 -16.52
N ASP A 56 -2.30 18.89 -16.10
CA ASP A 56 -2.67 20.05 -15.29
C ASP A 56 -2.43 19.78 -13.78
N CYS A 57 -2.07 18.55 -13.42
CA CYS A 57 -1.72 18.14 -12.06
C CYS A 57 -0.46 18.85 -11.56
N GLU A 58 -0.43 19.23 -10.28
CA GLU A 58 0.72 19.89 -9.64
C GLU A 58 2.01 19.07 -9.74
N ALA A 59 1.93 17.74 -9.77
CA ALA A 59 3.10 16.88 -10.00
C ALA A 59 3.76 17.16 -11.36
N CYS A 60 2.95 17.34 -12.41
CA CYS A 60 3.42 17.59 -13.78
C CYS A 60 3.99 19.00 -13.94
N LYS A 61 3.58 19.95 -13.10
CA LYS A 61 4.13 21.31 -13.08
C LYS A 61 5.51 21.38 -12.43
N ARG A 62 5.84 20.41 -11.58
CA ARG A 62 7.08 20.38 -10.78
C ARG A 62 8.16 19.51 -11.39
N SER A 63 7.80 18.57 -12.27
CA SER A 63 8.71 17.60 -12.87
C SER A 63 8.29 17.28 -14.30
N ASP A 64 9.26 17.20 -15.20
CA ASP A 64 9.07 16.74 -16.58
C ASP A 64 8.68 15.24 -16.65
N ALA A 65 9.00 14.47 -15.60
CA ALA A 65 8.62 13.08 -15.43
C ALA A 65 7.90 12.89 -14.08
N PRO A 66 6.60 13.21 -13.99
CA PRO A 66 5.84 13.09 -12.75
C PRO A 66 5.60 11.62 -12.40
N VAL A 67 5.83 11.24 -11.14
CA VAL A 67 5.49 9.92 -10.63
C VAL A 67 4.06 9.94 -10.09
N LEU A 68 3.20 9.12 -10.69
CA LEU A 68 1.85 8.87 -10.20
C LEU A 68 1.78 7.46 -9.62
N GLU A 69 1.15 7.35 -8.47
CA GLU A 69 0.93 6.09 -7.76
C GLU A 69 -0.51 5.63 -7.99
N PHE A 70 -0.67 4.37 -8.41
CA PHE A 70 -1.96 3.69 -8.46
C PHE A 70 -2.22 3.02 -7.12
N ARG A 71 -3.27 3.44 -6.41
CA ARG A 71 -3.58 2.96 -5.05
C ARG A 71 -5.07 2.71 -4.85
N VAL A 72 -5.38 1.82 -3.91
CA VAL A 72 -6.71 1.68 -3.30
C VAL A 72 -7.03 2.99 -2.57
N LYS A 73 -8.12 3.63 -2.98
CA LYS A 73 -8.68 4.84 -2.39
C LYS A 73 -9.86 4.54 -1.48
N HIS A 74 -10.67 3.56 -1.84
CA HIS A 74 -11.87 3.18 -1.08
C HIS A 74 -11.82 1.70 -0.77
N PHE A 75 -11.79 1.38 0.53
CA PHE A 75 -11.89 0.00 0.99
C PHE A 75 -13.36 -0.45 1.01
N PRO A 76 -13.66 -1.68 0.54
CA PRO A 76 -14.99 -2.23 0.64
C PRO A 76 -15.33 -2.46 2.13
N PRO A 77 -16.62 -2.50 2.49
CA PRO A 77 -17.04 -2.88 3.84
C PRO A 77 -16.72 -4.35 4.15
N SER A 78 -16.60 -5.21 3.13
CA SER A 78 -16.23 -6.62 3.27
C SER A 78 -15.33 -7.09 2.14
N LEU A 79 -14.30 -7.88 2.47
CA LEU A 79 -13.46 -8.54 1.47
C LEU A 79 -14.22 -9.60 0.65
N ALA A 80 -15.36 -10.10 1.15
CA ALA A 80 -16.21 -11.03 0.42
C ALA A 80 -16.85 -10.39 -0.83
N GLU A 81 -16.89 -9.05 -0.92
CA GLU A 81 -17.35 -8.32 -2.09
C GLU A 81 -16.29 -8.26 -3.21
N LEU A 82 -15.05 -8.65 -2.91
CA LEU A 82 -13.98 -8.71 -3.89
C LEU A 82 -14.13 -10.00 -4.71
N SER A 83 -14.75 -9.87 -5.89
CA SER A 83 -15.02 -11.00 -6.78
C SER A 83 -13.79 -11.50 -7.55
N ASP A 84 -12.67 -10.78 -7.50
CA ASP A 84 -11.45 -11.06 -8.28
C ASP A 84 -10.25 -11.24 -7.35
N ARG A 85 -9.48 -12.31 -7.59
CA ARG A 85 -8.22 -12.59 -6.90
C ARG A 85 -7.23 -11.44 -7.04
N ARG A 86 -7.08 -10.85 -8.23
CA ARG A 86 -6.14 -9.72 -8.46
C ARG A 86 -6.49 -8.52 -7.59
N LEU A 87 -7.77 -8.29 -7.41
CA LEU A 87 -8.28 -7.24 -6.55
C LEU A 87 -7.86 -7.53 -5.10
N SER A 88 -8.15 -8.73 -4.59
CA SER A 88 -7.75 -9.13 -3.24
C SER A 88 -6.23 -9.01 -2.99
N GLU A 89 -5.40 -9.35 -3.99
CA GLU A 89 -3.95 -9.22 -3.92
C GLU A 89 -3.51 -7.75 -3.82
N LEU A 90 -4.07 -6.85 -4.63
CA LEU A 90 -3.77 -5.41 -4.56
C LEU A 90 -4.20 -4.80 -3.22
N PHE A 91 -5.36 -5.21 -2.70
CA PHE A 91 -5.84 -4.81 -1.38
C PHE A 91 -4.89 -5.27 -0.28
N TYR A 92 -4.53 -6.55 -0.30
CA TYR A 92 -3.57 -7.13 0.63
C TYR A 92 -2.22 -6.39 0.61
N LEU A 93 -1.66 -6.16 -0.58
CA LEU A 93 -0.37 -5.47 -0.72
C LEU A 93 -0.41 -4.05 -0.13
N GLN A 94 -1.51 -3.32 -0.36
CA GLN A 94 -1.67 -1.99 0.21
C GLN A 94 -1.87 -2.02 1.73
N CYS A 95 -2.68 -2.94 2.27
CA CYS A 95 -2.82 -3.10 3.71
C CYS A 95 -1.48 -3.44 4.37
N ARG A 96 -0.71 -4.35 3.77
CA ARG A 96 0.63 -4.74 4.26
C ARG A 96 1.56 -3.52 4.33
N GLN A 97 1.55 -2.69 3.28
CA GLN A 97 2.34 -1.45 3.27
C GLN A 97 1.87 -0.44 4.33
N LEU A 98 0.56 -0.28 4.51
CA LEU A 98 0.00 0.66 5.50
C LEU A 98 0.34 0.23 6.94
N ILE A 99 0.28 -1.06 7.24
CA ILE A 99 0.68 -1.59 8.56
C ILE A 99 2.17 -1.36 8.79
N TYR A 100 3.01 -1.70 7.81
CA TYR A 100 4.46 -1.49 7.90
C TYR A 100 4.86 -0.03 8.14
N ASN A 101 4.13 0.90 7.53
CA ASN A 101 4.37 2.34 7.68
C ASN A 101 3.74 2.98 8.93
N ASP A 102 3.11 2.20 9.82
CA ASP A 102 2.30 2.70 10.94
C ASP A 102 1.11 3.61 10.50
N ASP A 103 0.69 3.51 9.23
CA ASP A 103 -0.50 4.20 8.69
C ASP A 103 -1.80 3.47 9.03
N LEU A 104 -1.73 2.15 9.25
CA LEU A 104 -2.84 1.30 9.68
C LEU A 104 -2.46 0.55 10.96
N LEU A 105 -3.08 0.92 12.08
CA LEU A 105 -2.80 0.33 13.38
C LEU A 105 -3.59 -0.97 13.56
N CYS A 106 -2.93 -2.00 14.09
CA CYS A 106 -3.57 -3.21 14.58
C CYS A 106 -3.96 -3.05 16.05
N ASP A 107 -4.98 -3.76 16.49
CA ASP A 107 -5.48 -3.67 17.88
C ASP A 107 -4.47 -4.21 18.89
N SER A 108 -3.57 -5.09 18.46
CA SER A 108 -2.54 -5.70 19.30
C SER A 108 -1.33 -6.17 18.50
N ASP A 109 -0.20 -6.32 19.19
CA ASP A 109 1.04 -6.88 18.63
C ASP A 109 0.87 -8.33 18.18
N ALA A 110 0.06 -9.10 18.93
CA ALA A 110 -0.28 -10.47 18.58
C ALA A 110 -0.93 -10.56 17.19
N GLN A 111 -1.77 -9.59 16.84
CA GLN A 111 -2.39 -9.52 15.51
C GLN A 111 -1.34 -9.22 14.43
N VAL A 112 -0.37 -8.34 14.69
CA VAL A 112 0.73 -8.08 13.74
C VAL A 112 1.57 -9.34 13.51
N PHE A 113 1.88 -10.10 14.57
CA PHE A 113 2.61 -11.37 14.43
C PHE A 113 1.81 -12.43 13.67
N GLN A 114 0.50 -12.53 13.91
CA GLN A 114 -0.38 -13.42 13.16
C GLN A 114 -0.41 -13.05 11.68
N LEU A 115 -0.52 -11.76 11.37
CA LEU A 115 -0.47 -11.28 9.98
C LEU A 115 0.87 -11.60 9.33
N ALA A 116 2.00 -11.37 10.01
CA ALA A 116 3.33 -11.74 9.50
C ALA A 116 3.46 -13.25 9.23
N ALA A 117 2.94 -14.10 10.12
CA ALA A 117 2.92 -15.54 9.91
C ALA A 117 2.07 -15.95 8.69
N LEU A 118 0.93 -15.29 8.48
CA LEU A 118 0.11 -15.50 7.28
C LEU A 118 0.83 -15.05 6.00
N VAL A 119 1.63 -13.99 6.06
CA VAL A 119 2.48 -13.59 4.92
C VAL A 119 3.49 -14.68 4.59
N LEU A 120 4.19 -15.23 5.57
CA LEU A 120 5.12 -16.35 5.34
C LEU A 120 4.43 -17.54 4.70
N LEU A 121 3.25 -17.92 5.22
CA LEU A 121 2.47 -19.01 4.65
C LEU A 121 2.07 -18.75 3.19
N ALA A 122 1.69 -17.51 2.87
CA ALA A 122 1.29 -17.13 1.52
C ALA A 122 2.46 -17.12 0.51
N GLU A 123 3.67 -16.74 0.95
CA GLU A 123 4.85 -16.57 0.09
C GLU A 123 5.72 -17.84 0.02
N HIS A 124 5.85 -18.57 1.14
CA HIS A 124 6.78 -19.70 1.30
C HIS A 124 6.08 -21.05 1.53
N GLY A 125 4.76 -21.06 1.78
CA GLY A 125 4.00 -22.28 2.04
C GLY A 125 4.13 -22.79 3.47
N ASP A 126 3.97 -24.11 3.65
CA ASP A 126 3.88 -24.72 4.98
C ASP A 126 5.17 -24.57 5.78
N PHE A 127 5.01 -24.40 7.11
CA PHE A 127 6.13 -24.30 8.03
C PHE A 127 6.98 -25.58 8.01
N VAL A 128 8.28 -25.42 7.76
CA VAL A 128 9.25 -26.53 7.79
C VAL A 128 10.01 -26.57 9.12
N ASN A 129 10.66 -25.47 9.48
CA ASN A 129 11.43 -25.35 10.72
C ASN A 129 11.69 -23.86 11.07
N ASN A 130 12.12 -23.62 12.31
CA ASN A 130 12.38 -22.26 12.81
C ASN A 130 13.49 -21.53 12.05
N THR A 131 14.56 -22.22 11.65
CA THR A 131 15.71 -21.60 10.98
C THR A 131 15.31 -21.01 9.63
N THR A 132 14.55 -21.77 8.85
CA THR A 132 14.01 -21.33 7.55
C THR A 132 13.01 -20.19 7.75
N ALA A 133 12.05 -20.33 8.66
CA ALA A 133 11.06 -19.29 8.93
C ALA A 133 11.70 -17.96 9.37
N ILE A 134 12.77 -17.99 10.16
CA ILE A 134 13.52 -16.78 10.55
C ILE A 134 14.22 -16.18 9.32
N ALA A 135 14.87 -17.00 8.50
CA ALA A 135 15.51 -16.51 7.28
C ALA A 135 14.51 -15.85 6.33
N ASP A 136 13.32 -16.42 6.19
CA ASP A 136 12.24 -15.91 5.35
C ASP A 136 11.64 -14.61 5.93
N LEU A 137 11.48 -14.53 7.26
CA LEU A 137 11.08 -13.30 7.94
C LEU A 137 12.04 -12.14 7.65
N ARG A 138 13.35 -12.37 7.65
CA ARG A 138 14.36 -11.33 7.35
C ARG A 138 14.28 -10.78 5.95
N GLN A 139 13.81 -11.59 5.00
CA GLN A 139 13.67 -11.14 3.61
C GLN A 139 12.49 -10.19 3.44
N HIS A 140 11.58 -10.16 4.41
CA HIS A 140 10.39 -9.33 4.35
C HIS A 140 10.39 -8.26 5.46
N CYS A 141 10.28 -6.99 5.07
CA CYS A 141 10.03 -5.91 6.02
C CYS A 141 8.56 -5.98 6.50
N LEU A 142 8.25 -6.89 7.44
CA LEU A 142 6.87 -7.16 7.89
C LEU A 142 6.46 -6.38 9.14
N PHE A 143 7.43 -5.90 9.92
CA PHE A 143 7.16 -5.28 11.21
C PHE A 143 7.30 -3.76 11.13
N PRO A 144 6.30 -3.00 11.61
CA PRO A 144 6.42 -1.56 11.73
C PRO A 144 7.48 -1.17 12.75
N VAL A 145 8.07 0.01 12.55
CA VAL A 145 9.12 0.55 13.45
C VAL A 145 8.59 0.70 14.87
N SER A 146 7.32 1.09 15.04
CA SER A 146 6.68 1.20 16.37
C SER A 146 6.64 -0.13 17.14
N LEU A 147 6.53 -1.26 16.44
CA LEU A 147 6.55 -2.60 17.04
C LEU A 147 7.96 -3.00 17.45
N LEU A 148 8.94 -2.76 16.57
CA LEU A 148 10.36 -3.06 16.83
C LEU A 148 10.88 -2.27 18.04
N GLN A 149 10.46 -1.02 18.20
CA GLN A 149 10.81 -0.21 19.38
C GLN A 149 10.26 -0.79 20.69
N ARG A 150 9.08 -1.42 20.66
CA ARG A 150 8.45 -2.02 21.84
C ARG A 150 8.99 -3.42 22.15
N HIS A 151 9.49 -4.11 21.13
CA HIS A 151 10.07 -5.45 21.23
C HIS A 151 11.48 -5.44 20.62
N PRO A 152 12.49 -4.86 21.30
CA PRO A 152 13.84 -4.73 20.75
C PRO A 152 14.52 -6.09 20.48
N SER A 153 14.03 -7.17 21.12
CA SER A 153 14.46 -8.53 20.78
C SER A 153 14.14 -8.93 19.33
N LEU A 154 13.21 -8.24 18.66
CA LEU A 154 12.84 -8.42 17.26
C LEU A 154 13.78 -7.74 16.26
N GLU A 155 14.64 -6.79 16.69
CA GLU A 155 15.62 -6.18 15.78
C GLU A 155 16.62 -7.20 15.21
N TYR A 156 16.77 -8.34 15.89
CA TYR A 156 17.62 -9.44 15.46
C TYR A 156 16.90 -10.46 14.56
N TRP A 157 15.60 -10.31 14.33
CA TRP A 157 14.78 -11.30 13.63
C TRP A 157 14.75 -11.08 12.15
#